data_AF-A0A966UKB0-F1
#
_entry.id   AF-A0A966UKB0-F1
#
_cell.length_a   1.000
_cell.length_b   1.000
_cell.length_c   1.000
_cell.angle_alpha   90.00
_cell.angle_beta   90.00
_cell.angle_gamma   90.00
#
_symmetry.space_group_name_H-M   'P 1'
#
loop_
_entity.id
_entity.type
_entity.pdbx_description
1 polymer ?
#
loop_
_entity_poly.entity_id
_entity_poly.type
_entity_poly.pdbx_seq_one_letter_code
_entity_poly.pdbx_strand_id
1 'polypeptide(L)'
;MKVDFLASVGTTVSDPVWGYTMRDRMSTPVFGENTIGCGISVDRMEPGMYRMSMGFLWPEVQQGEYTMTIGVGDGRHSLHHEIVAWVQSVLQFAVVPKRDVHGLFNNDLTSFSFRPK
;
A
#
# COMPACT_ATOMS: atom_id res chain seq x y z
N MET A 1 2.51 -8.71 7.38
CA MET A 1 1.57 -7.86 8.14
C MET A 1 0.16 -8.11 7.63
N LYS A 2 -0.86 -8.07 8.49
CA LYS A 2 -2.27 -8.20 8.10
C LYS A 2 -3.09 -7.08 8.74
N VAL A 3 -4.02 -6.50 8.00
CA VAL A 3 -4.93 -5.46 8.48
C VAL A 3 -6.35 -5.80 8.03
N ASP A 4 -7.32 -5.58 8.92
CA ASP A 4 -8.73 -5.86 8.71
C ASP A 4 -9.56 -4.56 8.80
N PHE A 5 -10.51 -4.40 7.89
CA PHE A 5 -11.40 -3.24 7.82
C PHE A 5 -12.85 -3.69 7.61
N LEU A 6 -13.78 -2.89 8.11
CA LEU A 6 -15.19 -2.97 7.75
C LEU A 6 -15.51 -1.82 6.79
N ALA A 7 -16.17 -2.14 5.69
CA ALA A 7 -16.60 -1.18 4.69
C ALA A 7 -18.13 -1.22 4.58
N SER A 8 -18.76 -0.04 4.59
CA SER A 8 -20.16 0.14 4.24
C SER A 8 -20.26 0.63 2.80
N VAL A 9 -21.05 -0.05 1.99
CA VAL A 9 -21.27 0.26 0.59
C VAL A 9 -22.69 0.79 0.44
N GLY A 10 -22.83 2.04 0.00
CA GLY A 10 -24.14 2.67 -0.20
C GLY A 10 -24.69 2.49 -1.61
N THR A 11 -23.81 2.37 -2.60
CA THR A 11 -24.15 2.19 -4.02
C THR A 11 -23.26 1.12 -4.63
N THR A 12 -23.76 0.45 -5.66
CA THR A 12 -23.00 -0.57 -6.38
C THR A 12 -21.66 -0.05 -6.89
N VAL A 13 -20.60 -0.85 -6.75
CA VAL A 13 -19.28 -0.67 -7.39
C VAL A 13 -19.06 -1.84 -8.35
N SER A 14 -18.92 -1.56 -9.65
CA SER A 14 -19.02 -2.59 -10.71
C SER A 14 -17.73 -3.39 -10.85
N ASP A 15 -16.59 -2.71 -10.97
CA ASP A 15 -15.26 -3.27 -11.12
C ASP A 15 -14.35 -2.76 -9.98
N PRO A 16 -14.55 -3.22 -8.73
CA PRO A 16 -13.86 -2.66 -7.56
C PRO A 16 -12.35 -2.90 -7.57
N VAL A 17 -11.60 -1.83 -7.32
CA VAL A 17 -10.14 -1.84 -7.17
C VAL A 17 -9.78 -1.36 -5.78
N TRP A 18 -9.32 -2.27 -4.93
CA TRP A 18 -8.86 -1.92 -3.58
C TRP A 18 -7.36 -1.68 -3.58
N GLY A 19 -6.92 -0.64 -2.88
CA GLY A 19 -5.52 -0.32 -2.79
C GLY A 19 -5.15 0.32 -1.47
N TYR A 20 -3.84 0.40 -1.25
CA TYR A 20 -3.27 1.10 -0.12
C TYR A 20 -2.01 1.88 -0.53
N THR A 21 -1.65 2.88 0.25
CA THR A 21 -0.40 3.59 0.11
C THR A 21 0.17 3.89 1.49
N MET A 22 1.43 3.53 1.69
CA MET A 22 2.24 3.92 2.83
C MET A 22 2.98 5.22 2.52
N ARG A 23 2.95 6.14 3.47
CA ARG A 23 3.60 7.43 3.37
C ARG A 23 4.53 7.66 4.56
N ASP A 24 5.62 8.37 4.34
CA ASP A 24 6.51 8.82 5.41
C ASP A 24 5.91 10.02 6.18
N ARG A 25 6.64 10.50 7.19
CA ARG A 25 6.25 11.70 7.98
C ARG A 25 6.05 12.96 7.13
N MET A 26 6.71 13.06 5.97
CA MET A 26 6.57 14.17 5.04
C MET A 26 5.43 13.94 4.02
N SER A 27 4.62 12.90 4.23
CA SER A 27 3.54 12.47 3.33
C SER A 27 4.01 12.00 1.95
N THR A 28 5.30 11.73 1.78
CA THR A 28 5.86 11.16 0.54
C THR A 28 5.40 9.71 0.42
N PRO A 29 4.81 9.29 -0.72
CA PRO A 29 4.55 7.87 -0.97
C PRO A 29 5.84 7.06 -0.92
N VAL A 30 5.84 5.97 -0.15
CA VAL A 30 6.99 5.07 0.04
C VAL A 30 6.76 3.79 -0.75
N PHE A 31 5.62 3.16 -0.52
CA PHE A 31 5.15 2.02 -1.29
C PHE A 31 3.62 1.95 -1.21
N GLY A 32 3.02 1.19 -2.11
CA GLY A 32 1.59 0.98 -2.18
C GLY A 32 1.30 0.04 -3.33
N GLU A 33 0.15 -0.60 -3.27
CA GLU A 33 -0.27 -1.51 -4.33
C GLU A 33 -1.79 -1.61 -4.36
N ASN A 34 -2.35 -2.13 -5.45
CA ASN A 34 -3.77 -2.42 -5.54
C ASN A 34 -4.04 -3.84 -6.05
N THR A 35 -5.30 -4.25 -5.94
CA THR A 35 -5.74 -5.60 -6.31
C THR A 35 -5.42 -5.94 -7.75
N ILE A 36 -5.57 -5.01 -8.70
CA ILE A 36 -5.21 -5.23 -10.11
C ILE A 36 -3.70 -5.45 -10.27
N GLY A 37 -2.85 -4.60 -9.67
CA GLY A 37 -1.40 -4.72 -9.73
C GLY A 37 -0.88 -6.04 -9.15
N CYS A 38 -1.61 -6.60 -8.19
CA CYS A 38 -1.36 -7.93 -7.61
C CYS A 38 -1.98 -9.10 -8.38
N GLY A 39 -2.72 -8.87 -9.47
CA GLY A 39 -3.45 -9.90 -10.19
C GLY A 39 -4.62 -10.51 -9.40
N ILE A 40 -5.17 -9.77 -8.43
CA ILE A 40 -6.29 -10.16 -7.59
C ILE A 40 -7.57 -9.55 -8.17
N SER A 41 -8.52 -10.40 -8.57
CA SER A 41 -9.87 -9.96 -8.94
C SER A 41 -10.73 -9.79 -7.70
N VAL A 42 -11.55 -8.74 -7.68
CA VAL A 42 -12.56 -8.52 -6.65
C VAL A 42 -13.92 -8.49 -7.33
N ASP A 43 -14.86 -9.24 -6.79
CA ASP A 43 -16.22 -9.28 -7.32
C ASP A 43 -16.92 -7.94 -7.13
N ARG A 44 -17.87 -7.64 -8.03
CA ARG A 44 -18.80 -6.52 -7.93
C ARG A 44 -19.36 -6.41 -6.51
N MET A 45 -19.35 -5.19 -5.96
CA MET A 45 -19.88 -4.92 -4.63
C MET A 45 -21.27 -4.28 -4.73
N GLU A 46 -22.27 -4.92 -4.13
CA GLU A 46 -23.61 -4.34 -3.97
C GLU A 46 -23.73 -3.60 -2.63
N PRO A 47 -24.75 -2.74 -2.44
CA PRO A 47 -24.97 -2.09 -1.15
C PRO A 47 -25.02 -3.08 0.02
N GLY A 48 -24.28 -2.79 1.08
CA GLY A 48 -24.13 -3.71 2.21
C GLY A 48 -22.86 -3.48 3.03
N MET A 49 -22.64 -4.35 4.02
CA MET A 49 -21.47 -4.34 4.89
C MET A 49 -20.50 -5.44 4.48
N TYR A 50 -19.23 -5.10 4.32
CA TYR A 50 -18.18 -6.01 3.91
C TYR A 50 -17.03 -5.98 4.90
N ARG A 51 -16.38 -7.13 5.08
CA ARG A 51 -15.09 -7.23 5.75
C ARG A 51 -14.01 -7.40 4.69
N MET A 52 -13.03 -6.51 4.72
CA MET A 52 -11.84 -6.59 3.88
C MET A 52 -10.64 -6.94 4.76
N SER A 53 -9.81 -7.87 4.29
CA SER A 53 -8.51 -8.16 4.88
C SER A 53 -7.43 -7.95 3.84
N MET A 54 -6.40 -7.17 4.17
CA MET A 54 -5.21 -6.99 3.35
C MET A 54 -4.00 -7.54 4.07
N GLY A 55 -3.16 -8.29 3.33
CA GLY A 55 -1.90 -8.82 3.82
C GLY A 55 -0.76 -8.45 2.88
N PHE A 56 0.36 -8.00 3.44
CA PHE A 56 1.56 -7.69 2.67
C PHE A 56 2.82 -7.93 3.50
N LEU A 57 3.93 -8.14 2.80
CA LEU A 57 5.25 -8.18 3.42
C LEU A 57 5.72 -6.75 3.65
N TRP A 58 6.10 -6.44 4.88
CA TRP A 58 6.65 -5.13 5.21
C TRP A 58 8.09 -5.04 4.65
N PRO A 59 8.40 -4.08 3.76
CA PRO A 59 9.75 -3.90 3.25
C PRO A 59 10.69 -3.31 4.32
N GLU A 60 11.98 -3.58 4.21
CA GLU A 60 12.97 -2.92 5.08
C GLU A 60 13.14 -1.46 4.66
N VAL A 61 12.51 -0.55 5.41
CA VAL A 61 12.53 0.89 5.20
C VAL A 61 13.20 1.61 6.36
N GLN A 62 13.58 2.86 6.14
CA GLN A 62 14.22 3.72 7.13
C GLN A 62 13.43 3.77 8.45
N GLN A 63 14.14 3.88 9.58
CA GLN A 63 13.52 4.13 10.87
C GLN A 63 12.65 5.40 10.82
N GLY A 64 11.44 5.33 11.36
CA GLY A 64 10.56 6.48 11.42
C GLY A 64 9.09 6.13 11.59
N GLU A 65 8.26 7.15 11.38
CA GLU A 65 6.81 7.07 11.44
C GLU A 65 6.23 7.05 10.02
N TYR A 66 5.32 6.11 9.78
CA TYR A 66 4.66 5.93 8.49
C TYR A 66 3.15 5.89 8.66
N THR A 67 2.40 6.40 7.70
CA THR A 67 0.94 6.31 7.69
C THR A 67 0.41 5.52 6.51
N MET A 68 -0.68 4.77 6.72
CA MET A 68 -1.38 4.03 5.68
C MET A 68 -2.63 4.78 5.25
N THR A 69 -2.78 4.96 3.94
CA THR A 69 -4.03 5.38 3.30
C THR A 69 -4.63 4.18 2.58
N ILE A 70 -5.96 4.05 2.62
CA ILE A 70 -6.70 3.01 1.90
C ILE A 70 -7.64 3.66 0.93
N GLY A 71 -7.73 3.10 -0.27
CA GLY A 71 -8.63 3.55 -1.31
C GLY A 71 -9.41 2.40 -1.93
N VAL A 72 -10.61 2.73 -2.40
CA VAL A 72 -11.35 1.92 -3.36
C VAL A 72 -11.67 2.78 -4.58
N GLY A 73 -11.46 2.21 -5.75
CA GLY A 73 -11.88 2.76 -7.03
C GLY A 73 -12.80 1.81 -7.79
N ASP A 74 -13.35 2.29 -8.90
CA ASP A 74 -14.12 1.50 -9.86
C ASP A 74 -13.43 1.59 -11.23
N GLY A 75 -13.02 0.45 -11.77
CA GLY A 75 -12.40 0.38 -13.09
C GLY A 75 -11.52 -0.85 -13.29
N ARG A 76 -10.97 -0.95 -14.50
CA ARG A 76 -10.21 -2.14 -14.96
C ARG A 76 -8.73 -1.88 -15.17
N HIS A 77 -8.23 -0.70 -14.80
CA HIS A 77 -6.84 -0.32 -14.97
C HIS A 77 -6.22 0.07 -13.62
N SER A 78 -5.01 -0.42 -13.37
CA SER A 78 -4.30 -0.24 -12.10
C SER A 78 -4.02 1.23 -11.77
N LEU A 79 -3.81 2.07 -12.79
CA LEU A 79 -3.52 3.50 -12.63
C LEU A 79 -4.67 4.44 -13.06
N HIS A 80 -5.73 3.90 -13.66
CA HIS A 80 -6.83 4.70 -14.23
C HIS A 80 -8.17 4.07 -13.86
N HIS A 81 -8.72 4.53 -12.74
CA HIS A 81 -10.03 4.13 -12.25
C HIS A 81 -10.71 5.35 -11.63
N GLU A 82 -12.04 5.31 -11.58
CA GLU A 82 -12.80 6.32 -10.86
C GLU A 82 -12.56 6.15 -9.36
N ILE A 83 -12.32 7.25 -8.66
CA ILE A 83 -12.13 7.22 -7.21
C ILE A 83 -13.51 7.10 -6.56
N VAL A 84 -13.73 6.03 -5.80
CA VAL A 84 -14.96 5.83 -5.03
C VAL A 84 -14.81 6.37 -3.61
N ALA A 85 -13.77 5.95 -2.87
CA ALA A 85 -13.51 6.45 -1.53
C ALA A 85 -12.04 6.35 -1.12
N TRP A 86 -11.57 7.30 -0.29
CA TRP A 86 -10.22 7.34 0.28
C TRP A 86 -10.31 7.60 1.77
N VAL A 87 -9.68 6.74 2.57
CA VAL A 87 -9.49 6.97 4.01
C VAL A 87 -8.00 7.23 4.23
N GLN A 88 -7.66 8.50 4.40
CA GLN A 88 -6.27 8.96 4.47
C GLN A 88 -5.68 8.77 5.86
N SER A 89 -4.42 8.30 5.91
CA SER A 89 -3.63 8.17 7.14
C SER A 89 -4.37 7.46 8.28
N VAL A 90 -5.12 6.40 7.95
CA VAL A 90 -6.01 5.69 8.88
C VAL A 90 -5.25 4.91 9.95
N LEU A 91 -3.99 4.55 9.68
CA LEU A 91 -3.11 3.85 10.62
C LEU A 91 -1.73 4.49 10.61
N GLN A 92 -1.07 4.54 11.76
CA GLN A 92 0.31 4.98 11.93
C GLN A 92 1.19 3.82 12.40
N PHE A 93 2.42 3.76 11.90
CA PHE A 93 3.41 2.72 12.17
C PHE A 93 4.73 3.33 12.58
N ALA A 94 5.20 2.97 13.77
CA ALA A 94 6.57 3.22 14.20
C ALA A 94 7.46 2.06 13.73
N VAL A 95 8.49 2.36 12.94
CA VAL A 95 9.34 1.36 12.29
C VAL A 95 10.74 1.43 12.88
N VAL A 96 11.27 0.25 13.24
CA VAL A 96 12.66 0.06 13.68
C VAL A 96 13.29 -1.02 12.79
N PRO A 97 14.23 -0.66 11.88
CA PRO A 97 14.85 -1.62 10.98
C PRO A 97 15.86 -2.51 11.72
N LYS A 98 16.19 -3.66 11.11
CA LYS A 98 17.15 -4.62 11.69
C LYS A 98 18.62 -4.24 11.46
N ARG A 99 18.87 -3.37 10.50
CA ARG A 99 20.19 -2.81 10.15
C ARG A 99 20.06 -1.33 9.81
N ASP A 100 21.20 -0.67 9.69
CA ASP A 100 21.24 0.71 9.22
C ASP A 100 20.68 0.80 7.80
N VAL A 101 19.79 1.78 7.59
CA VAL A 101 19.21 2.08 6.28
C VAL A 101 19.73 3.46 5.86
N HIS A 102 20.43 3.52 4.72
CA HIS A 102 21.15 4.72 4.29
C HIS A 102 20.27 5.70 3.48
N GLY A 103 19.18 5.22 2.89
CA GLY A 103 18.17 6.01 2.19
C GLY A 103 16.77 5.72 2.74
N LEU A 104 15.75 5.70 1.86
CA LEU A 104 14.40 5.23 2.23
C LEU A 104 14.36 3.71 2.41
N PHE A 105 15.12 2.99 1.60
CA PHE A 105 15.36 1.55 1.69
C PHE A 105 16.80 1.26 1.23
N ASN A 106 17.31 0.08 1.58
CA ASN A 106 18.60 -0.41 1.10
C ASN A 106 18.40 -1.24 -0.18
N ASN A 107 19.30 -1.04 -1.15
CA ASN A 107 19.51 -1.97 -2.25
C ASN A 107 20.94 -2.48 -2.16
N ASP A 108 21.12 -3.78 -1.99
CA ASP A 108 22.42 -4.35 -1.65
C ASP A 108 23.41 -4.25 -2.83
N LEU A 109 24.67 -3.91 -2.52
CA LEU A 109 25.77 -4.01 -3.49
C LEU A 109 25.99 -5.48 -3.83
N THR A 110 25.73 -5.86 -5.08
CA THR A 110 25.97 -7.23 -5.56
C THR A 110 27.41 -7.46 -6.02
N SER A 111 28.17 -6.38 -6.29
CA SER A 111 29.59 -6.44 -6.61
C SER A 111 30.30 -5.13 -6.26
N PHE A 112 31.60 -5.21 -5.98
CA PHE A 112 32.47 -4.05 -5.73
C PHE A 112 33.91 -4.39 -6.12
N SER A 113 34.60 -3.48 -6.82
CA SER A 113 36.03 -3.64 -7.13
C SER A 113 36.77 -2.32 -6.95
N PHE A 114 37.90 -2.36 -6.26
CA PHE A 114 38.79 -1.22 -6.07
C PHE A 114 40.23 -1.67 -6.35
N ARG A 115 40.94 -1.01 -7.28
CA ARG A 115 42.32 -1.35 -7.66
C ARG A 115 43.19 -0.08 -7.72
N PRO A 116 44.43 -0.13 -7.19
CA PRO A 116 45.40 0.94 -7.40
C PRO A 116 45.77 1.05 -8.89
N LYS A 117 46.21 2.25 -9.30
CA LYS A 117 46.80 2.48 -10.63
C LYS A 117 48.15 1.79 -10.76
#